data_AF-A0AB39INI9-F1
#
_entry.id   AF-A0AB39INI9-F1
#
_cell.length_a   1.000
_cell.length_b   1.000
_cell.length_c   1.000
_cell.angle_alpha   90.00
_cell.angle_beta   90.00
_cell.angle_gamma   90.00
#
_symmetry.space_group_name_H-M   'P 1'
#
loop_
_entity.id
_entity.type
_entity.pdbx_description
1 polymer ?
#
loop_
_entity_poly.entity_id
_entity_poly.type
_entity_poly.pdbx_seq_one_letter_code
_entity_poly.pdbx_strand_id
1 'polypeptide(L)'
;MMLHTFKRKTAAIVVFSLALMASNTYAADFLPKPMGFKQVLVFMGTGALDITKTEPFPGVSGCQGTLCTSDYFYTHIMGLSDSEVAQKREEAIRYFNREFGIDVNALIAQNRIELKPYTGNPDGHYRLYSLAGMVLPSEGWVVRDGGFYITVLDSSGIPLAGNHRGETATPLNQMYYGSYNILATSDSQKTREIIVNYESNALAAISPDRLRTTFNTRTYSKLWGEGQSYVSYEFELSGGQTVLTNGREVMTFSKYPSTRDFPAYPSFDTKGDAAF
;
A
#
# COMPACT_ATOMS: atom_id res chain seq x y z
N MET A 1 22.25 -12.76 -84.22
CA MET A 1 22.37 -12.39 -82.79
C MET A 1 21.70 -13.48 -81.96
N MET A 2 22.51 -14.33 -81.33
CA MET A 2 22.09 -15.50 -80.55
C MET A 2 21.68 -15.07 -79.13
N LEU A 3 20.52 -15.54 -78.68
CA LEU A 3 20.09 -15.49 -77.27
C LEU A 3 20.78 -16.61 -76.49
N HIS A 4 21.61 -16.25 -75.52
CA HIS A 4 22.13 -17.18 -74.53
C HIS A 4 21.16 -17.33 -73.35
N THR A 5 20.78 -18.58 -73.11
CA THR A 5 20.06 -19.09 -71.95
C THR A 5 20.86 -19.00 -70.66
N PHE A 6 20.25 -18.51 -69.58
CA PHE A 6 20.65 -18.84 -68.21
C PHE A 6 19.44 -19.36 -67.42
N LYS A 7 19.45 -20.67 -67.15
CA LYS A 7 18.52 -21.35 -66.24
C LYS A 7 18.92 -21.03 -64.80
N ARG A 8 18.16 -20.21 -64.07
CA ARG A 8 18.21 -20.16 -62.60
C ARG A 8 17.26 -21.23 -62.06
N LYS A 9 17.82 -22.26 -61.44
CA LYS A 9 17.08 -23.20 -60.60
C LYS A 9 16.85 -22.52 -59.25
N THR A 10 15.63 -22.06 -58.99
CA THR A 10 15.18 -21.69 -57.65
C THR A 10 14.90 -22.97 -56.88
N ALA A 11 15.75 -23.30 -55.93
CA ALA A 11 15.47 -24.34 -54.94
C ALA A 11 14.31 -23.86 -54.06
N ALA A 12 13.25 -24.65 -54.00
CA ALA A 12 12.15 -24.47 -53.08
C ALA A 12 12.67 -24.72 -51.65
N ILE A 13 12.75 -23.66 -50.84
CA ILE A 13 12.88 -23.80 -49.39
C ILE A 13 11.50 -24.24 -48.90
N VAL A 14 11.40 -25.53 -48.60
CA VAL A 14 10.24 -26.12 -47.94
C VAL A 14 10.13 -25.49 -46.55
N VAL A 15 9.05 -24.76 -46.33
CA VAL A 15 8.61 -24.24 -45.03
C VAL A 15 8.32 -25.45 -44.14
N PHE A 16 9.27 -25.79 -43.28
CA PHE A 16 9.11 -26.80 -42.24
C PHE A 16 9.41 -26.16 -40.88
N SER A 17 8.44 -25.42 -40.36
CA SER A 17 8.39 -25.01 -38.94
C SER A 17 6.94 -24.72 -38.53
N LEU A 18 5.99 -25.54 -38.97
CA LEU A 18 4.73 -25.74 -38.26
C LEU A 18 4.96 -26.87 -37.26
N ALA A 19 5.23 -26.53 -36.00
CA ALA A 19 4.94 -27.33 -34.78
C ALA A 19 5.81 -26.88 -33.58
N LEU A 20 5.76 -25.59 -33.22
CA LEU A 20 6.06 -25.14 -31.85
C LEU A 20 5.03 -24.08 -31.43
N MET A 21 3.76 -24.36 -31.73
CA MET A 21 2.65 -23.86 -30.92
C MET A 21 2.16 -25.03 -30.07
N ALA A 22 3.08 -25.64 -29.34
CA ALA A 22 2.72 -26.45 -28.19
C ALA A 22 2.24 -25.46 -27.14
N SER A 23 0.92 -25.30 -27.07
CA SER A 23 0.20 -25.16 -25.81
C SER A 23 0.92 -24.31 -24.75
N ASN A 24 1.01 -23.00 -24.96
CA ASN A 24 0.79 -22.12 -23.83
C ASN A 24 -0.69 -22.25 -23.48
N THR A 25 -1.08 -23.41 -22.93
CA THR A 25 -2.13 -23.44 -21.93
C THR A 25 -1.70 -22.36 -20.95
N TYR A 26 -2.36 -21.22 -21.04
CA TYR A 26 -2.47 -20.28 -19.95
C TYR A 26 -2.92 -21.12 -18.76
N ALA A 27 -1.95 -21.66 -18.04
CA ALA A 27 -2.05 -21.87 -16.63
C ALA A 27 -2.33 -20.47 -16.07
N ALA A 28 -3.59 -20.05 -16.16
CA ALA A 28 -4.19 -19.19 -15.17
C ALA A 28 -4.22 -20.00 -13.87
N ASP A 29 -3.04 -20.39 -13.40
CA ASP A 29 -2.85 -21.03 -12.12
C ASP A 29 -3.09 -19.88 -11.16
N PHE A 30 -4.35 -19.74 -10.76
CA PHE A 30 -4.74 -18.98 -9.61
C PHE A 30 -3.80 -19.42 -8.51
N LEU A 31 -2.87 -18.54 -8.11
CA LEU A 31 -2.07 -18.81 -6.93
C LEU A 31 -3.09 -18.98 -5.80
N PRO A 32 -3.24 -20.20 -5.24
CA PRO A 32 -4.22 -20.43 -4.20
C PRO A 32 -3.87 -19.51 -3.04
N LYS A 33 -4.90 -19.04 -2.34
CA LYS A 33 -4.67 -18.23 -1.14
C LYS A 33 -3.73 -18.99 -0.20
N PRO A 34 -2.67 -18.35 0.32
CA PRO A 34 -1.79 -19.01 1.27
C PRO A 34 -2.58 -19.62 2.42
N MET A 35 -2.22 -20.84 2.84
CA MET A 35 -2.93 -21.52 3.92
C MET A 35 -2.99 -20.66 5.18
N GLY A 36 -4.16 -20.60 5.82
CA GLY A 36 -4.39 -19.80 7.04
C GLY A 36 -4.82 -18.35 6.79
N PHE A 37 -4.72 -17.85 5.55
CA PHE A 37 -5.12 -16.50 5.18
C PHE A 37 -6.50 -16.48 4.50
N LYS A 38 -7.41 -15.63 4.98
CA LYS A 38 -8.66 -15.30 4.28
C LYS A 38 -8.39 -14.47 3.03
N GLN A 39 -7.42 -13.56 3.11
CA GLN A 39 -6.96 -12.76 1.98
C GLN A 39 -5.54 -12.23 2.18
N VAL A 40 -4.81 -12.07 1.08
CA VAL A 40 -3.53 -11.34 1.01
C VAL A 40 -3.63 -10.33 -0.11
N LEU A 41 -3.14 -9.12 0.14
CA LEU A 41 -3.15 -7.96 -0.74
C LEU A 41 -1.72 -7.40 -0.82
N VAL A 42 -1.29 -7.04 -2.03
CA VAL A 42 -0.02 -6.35 -2.24
C VAL A 42 -0.27 -5.05 -2.99
N PHE A 43 0.09 -3.94 -2.35
CA PHE A 43 -0.05 -2.60 -2.89
C PHE A 43 1.31 -2.01 -3.22
N MET A 44 1.30 -1.11 -4.20
CA MET A 44 2.48 -0.36 -4.58
C MET A 44 2.12 1.10 -4.82
N GLY A 45 2.97 2.01 -4.32
CA GLY A 45 3.00 3.41 -4.73
C GLY A 45 4.18 3.61 -5.67
N THR A 46 3.92 4.09 -6.89
CA THR A 46 4.92 4.25 -7.95
C THR A 46 4.82 5.61 -8.64
N GLY A 47 4.20 6.57 -7.96
CA GLY A 47 3.97 7.91 -8.46
C GLY A 47 5.21 8.78 -8.45
N ALA A 48 5.15 9.87 -9.21
CA ALA A 48 6.13 10.95 -9.22
C ALA A 48 5.43 12.21 -8.69
N LEU A 49 5.95 12.75 -7.59
CA LEU A 49 5.34 13.85 -6.85
C LEU A 49 6.09 15.14 -7.13
N ASP A 50 5.41 16.16 -7.64
CA ASP A 50 5.92 17.53 -7.62
C ASP A 50 5.71 18.13 -6.23
N ILE A 51 6.79 18.29 -5.46
CA ILE A 51 6.73 18.77 -4.07
C ILE A 51 6.43 20.27 -3.97
N THR A 52 6.44 20.99 -5.09
CA THR A 52 6.02 22.40 -5.14
C THR A 52 4.51 22.55 -5.32
N LYS A 53 3.83 21.48 -5.78
CA LYS A 53 2.40 21.44 -6.01
C LYS A 53 1.66 21.01 -4.74
N THR A 54 1.25 22.00 -3.94
CA THR A 54 0.55 21.78 -2.66
C THR A 54 -0.91 21.37 -2.81
N GLU A 55 -1.48 21.52 -4.02
CA GLU A 55 -2.83 21.08 -4.38
C GLU A 55 -2.78 20.32 -5.73
N PRO A 56 -2.45 19.02 -5.72
CA PRO A 56 -2.35 18.19 -6.93
C PRO A 56 -3.69 18.01 -7.64
N PHE A 57 -4.79 18.06 -6.89
CA PHE A 57 -6.16 17.88 -7.35
C PHE A 57 -7.10 18.81 -6.57
N PRO A 58 -8.15 19.39 -7.18
CA PRO A 58 -9.07 20.30 -6.49
C PRO A 58 -9.63 19.74 -5.19
N GLY A 59 -9.36 20.43 -4.07
CA GLY A 59 -9.79 20.03 -2.73
C GLY A 59 -8.84 19.08 -2.00
N VAL A 60 -7.87 18.46 -2.70
CA VAL A 60 -6.78 17.70 -2.06
C VAL A 60 -5.62 18.66 -1.84
N SER A 61 -5.62 19.34 -0.69
CA SER A 61 -4.71 20.44 -0.39
C SER A 61 -3.73 20.13 0.75
N GLY A 62 -2.71 20.99 0.89
CA GLY A 62 -1.70 20.87 1.94
C GLY A 62 -0.76 19.68 1.74
N CYS A 63 -0.53 19.29 0.48
CA CYS A 63 0.31 18.14 0.15
C CYS A 63 1.79 18.42 0.43
N GLN A 64 2.40 17.50 1.19
CA GLN A 64 3.83 17.45 1.47
C GLN A 64 4.32 16.02 1.20
N GLY A 65 4.56 15.71 -0.07
CA GLY A 65 4.85 14.35 -0.50
C GLY A 65 3.59 13.51 -0.63
N THR A 66 3.58 12.30 -0.07
CA THR A 66 2.49 11.31 -0.23
C THR A 66 1.25 11.62 0.59
N LEU A 67 1.31 12.55 1.54
CA LEU A 67 0.19 12.91 2.40
C LEU A 67 -0.19 14.39 2.21
N CYS A 68 -1.49 14.65 2.24
CA CYS A 68 -2.08 15.97 2.11
C CYS A 68 -2.95 16.25 3.34
N THR A 69 -2.84 17.43 3.94
CA THR A 69 -3.54 17.77 5.20
C THR A 69 -5.01 18.17 5.02
N SER A 70 -5.70 17.55 4.06
CA SER A 70 -7.12 17.78 3.75
C SER A 70 -7.99 16.62 4.21
N ASP A 71 -9.26 16.90 4.50
CA ASP A 71 -10.28 15.92 4.87
C ASP A 71 -11.04 15.34 3.65
N TYR A 72 -10.57 15.63 2.44
CA TYR A 72 -11.16 15.23 1.16
C TYR A 72 -11.51 13.73 1.11
N PHE A 73 -10.66 12.88 1.69
CA PHE A 73 -10.94 11.47 1.83
C PHE A 73 -12.27 11.20 2.54
N TYR A 74 -12.51 11.82 3.69
CA TYR A 74 -13.74 11.56 4.41
C TYR A 74 -14.94 12.26 3.79
N THR A 75 -14.81 13.51 3.38
CA THR A 75 -15.95 14.32 2.90
C THR A 75 -16.39 13.94 1.49
N HIS A 76 -15.45 13.73 0.57
CA HIS A 76 -15.76 13.50 -0.84
C HIS A 76 -15.61 12.05 -1.29
N ILE A 77 -14.62 11.32 -0.77
CA ILE A 77 -14.42 9.91 -1.14
C ILE A 77 -15.35 9.00 -0.35
N MET A 78 -15.46 9.21 0.97
CA MET A 78 -16.32 8.41 1.85
C MET A 78 -17.72 9.00 2.03
N GLY A 79 -17.96 10.24 1.59
CA GLY A 79 -19.27 10.89 1.64
C GLY A 79 -19.76 11.23 3.05
N LEU A 80 -18.83 11.40 4.01
CA LEU A 80 -19.17 11.72 5.39
C LEU A 80 -19.52 13.21 5.54
N SER A 81 -20.51 13.49 6.38
CA SER A 81 -20.80 14.84 6.85
C SER A 81 -19.75 15.35 7.83
N ASP A 82 -19.67 16.67 8.03
CA ASP A 82 -18.78 17.28 9.02
C ASP A 82 -18.95 16.69 10.43
N SER A 83 -20.19 16.34 10.81
CA SER A 83 -20.48 15.71 12.09
C SER A 83 -19.90 14.30 12.21
N GLU A 84 -19.92 13.54 11.13
CA GLU A 84 -19.32 12.20 11.07
C GLU A 84 -17.79 12.27 11.01
N VAL A 85 -17.23 13.28 10.32
CA VAL A 85 -15.78 13.56 10.34
C VAL A 85 -15.31 13.92 11.75
N ALA A 86 -16.06 14.78 12.46
CA ALA A 86 -15.78 15.10 13.85
C ALA A 86 -15.86 13.85 14.75
N GLN A 87 -16.86 12.98 14.54
CA GLN A 87 -16.93 11.71 15.24
C GLN A 87 -15.70 10.83 14.96
N LYS A 88 -15.26 10.73 13.70
CA LYS A 88 -14.05 9.98 13.32
C LYS A 88 -12.80 10.53 14.00
N ARG A 89 -12.69 11.85 14.16
CA ARG A 89 -11.61 12.50 14.92
C ARG A 89 -11.61 12.06 16.38
N GLU A 90 -12.78 12.05 17.02
CA GLU A 90 -12.90 11.61 18.42
C GLU A 90 -12.65 10.11 18.59
N GLU A 91 -13.01 9.29 17.60
CA GLU A 91 -12.62 7.88 17.55
C GLU A 91 -11.09 7.71 17.49
N ALA A 92 -10.42 8.47 16.63
CA ALA A 92 -8.95 8.47 16.52
C ALA A 92 -8.29 8.88 17.84
N ILE A 93 -8.78 9.95 18.49
CA ILE A 93 -8.27 10.40 19.80
C ILE A 93 -8.41 9.29 20.85
N ARG A 94 -9.60 8.68 20.95
CA ARG A 94 -9.82 7.57 21.90
C ARG A 94 -8.92 6.38 21.59
N TYR A 95 -8.71 6.08 20.32
CA TYR A 95 -7.79 5.04 19.90
C TYR A 95 -6.37 5.33 20.38
N PHE A 96 -5.82 6.51 20.05
CA PHE A 96 -4.45 6.87 20.39
C PHE A 96 -4.22 6.92 21.90
N ASN A 97 -5.18 7.48 22.66
CA ASN A 97 -5.11 7.51 24.12
C ASN A 97 -5.03 6.10 24.72
N ARG A 98 -5.80 5.14 24.18
CA ARG A 98 -5.84 3.76 24.67
C ARG A 98 -4.61 2.98 24.25
N GLU A 99 -4.27 3.01 22.96
CA GLU A 99 -3.23 2.17 22.37
C GLU A 99 -1.83 2.60 22.85
N PHE A 100 -1.53 3.89 22.74
CA PHE A 100 -0.21 4.46 23.05
C PHE A 100 -0.14 5.04 24.47
N GLY A 101 -1.26 5.06 25.20
CA GLY A 101 -1.30 5.51 26.60
C GLY A 101 -0.94 6.99 26.78
N ILE A 102 -1.26 7.82 25.78
CA ILE A 102 -1.02 9.27 25.80
C ILE A 102 -2.31 10.05 26.10
N ASP A 103 -2.20 11.33 26.44
CA ASP A 103 -3.33 12.27 26.43
C ASP A 103 -3.20 13.20 25.23
N VAL A 104 -3.86 12.84 24.13
CA VAL A 104 -3.77 13.58 22.87
C VAL A 104 -4.18 15.04 23.04
N ASN A 105 -5.25 15.33 23.79
CA ASN A 105 -5.74 16.69 23.94
C ASN A 105 -4.79 17.56 24.77
N ALA A 106 -4.25 17.01 25.87
CA ALA A 106 -3.25 17.72 26.66
C ALA A 106 -1.96 17.96 25.86
N LEU A 107 -1.50 16.98 25.09
CA LEU A 107 -0.29 17.10 24.28
C LEU A 107 -0.45 18.10 23.12
N ILE A 108 -1.63 18.18 22.49
CA ILE A 108 -1.95 19.21 21.51
C ILE A 108 -1.94 20.60 22.18
N ALA A 109 -2.58 20.76 23.34
CA ALA A 109 -2.61 22.03 24.07
C ALA A 109 -1.20 22.51 24.49
N GLN A 110 -0.27 21.58 24.68
CA GLN A 110 1.14 21.86 24.98
C GLN A 110 2.01 22.00 23.72
N ASN A 111 1.44 21.90 22.52
CA ASN A 111 2.15 21.90 21.24
C ASN A 111 3.26 20.83 21.15
N ARG A 112 3.06 19.68 21.80
CA ARG A 112 4.01 18.54 21.82
C ARG A 112 3.73 17.53 20.72
N ILE A 113 2.50 17.51 20.23
CA ILE A 113 2.07 16.75 19.07
C ILE A 113 1.17 17.60 18.18
N GLU A 114 1.02 17.18 16.94
CA GLU A 114 0.00 17.68 16.03
C GLU A 114 -0.95 16.55 15.64
N LEU A 115 -2.26 16.80 15.63
CA LEU A 115 -3.28 15.90 15.09
C LEU A 115 -3.92 16.54 13.87
N LYS A 116 -3.78 15.89 12.71
CA LYS A 116 -4.30 16.40 11.43
C LYS A 116 -5.14 15.37 10.70
N PRO A 117 -6.16 15.80 9.94
CA PRO A 117 -6.72 14.94 8.90
C PRO A 117 -5.66 14.73 7.80
N TYR A 118 -5.81 13.66 7.04
CA TYR A 118 -5.07 13.49 5.80
C TYR A 118 -5.86 12.79 4.72
N THR A 119 -5.44 13.08 3.49
CA THR A 119 -5.80 12.37 2.27
C THR A 119 -4.50 12.00 1.55
N GLY A 120 -4.42 10.78 1.03
CA GLY A 120 -3.30 10.35 0.19
C GLY A 120 -3.17 11.20 -1.06
N ASN A 121 -1.96 11.55 -1.43
CA ASN A 121 -1.69 12.32 -2.63
C ASN A 121 -2.02 11.46 -3.88
N PRO A 122 -2.96 11.87 -4.75
CA PRO A 122 -3.34 11.10 -5.93
C PRO A 122 -2.18 10.89 -6.90
N ASP A 123 -1.22 11.83 -6.97
CA ASP A 123 -0.02 11.72 -7.82
C ASP A 123 0.93 10.62 -7.32
N GLY A 124 0.73 10.08 -6.11
CA GLY A 124 1.46 8.95 -5.55
C GLY A 124 1.13 7.61 -6.20
N HIS A 125 0.08 7.56 -7.05
CA HIS A 125 -0.30 6.39 -7.84
C HIS A 125 -0.42 5.10 -7.01
N TYR A 126 -1.07 5.21 -5.84
CA TYR A 126 -1.21 4.08 -4.93
C TYR A 126 -2.23 3.06 -5.44
N ARG A 127 -1.77 1.82 -5.66
CA ARG A 127 -2.58 0.78 -6.31
C ARG A 127 -2.40 -0.60 -5.71
N LEU A 128 -3.46 -1.40 -5.75
CA LEU A 128 -3.45 -2.82 -5.44
C LEU A 128 -3.11 -3.59 -6.72
N TYR A 129 -1.98 -4.30 -6.72
CA TYR A 129 -1.50 -5.06 -7.88
C TYR A 129 -1.68 -6.57 -7.74
N SER A 130 -1.80 -7.08 -6.51
CA SER A 130 -2.03 -8.50 -6.28
C SER A 130 -3.04 -8.72 -5.17
N LEU A 131 -3.96 -9.64 -5.42
CA LEU A 131 -4.99 -10.09 -4.50
C LEU A 131 -5.03 -11.62 -4.62
N ALA A 132 -4.60 -12.32 -3.59
CA ALA A 132 -4.48 -13.78 -3.64
C ALA A 132 -5.79 -14.46 -4.09
N GLY A 133 -5.69 -15.37 -5.06
CA GLY A 133 -6.83 -16.05 -5.67
C GLY A 133 -7.67 -15.20 -6.62
N MET A 134 -7.22 -14.01 -7.03
CA MET A 134 -7.94 -13.16 -8.00
C MET A 134 -7.00 -12.61 -9.08
N VAL A 135 -7.52 -12.50 -10.29
CA VAL A 135 -6.87 -11.79 -11.40
C VAL A 135 -7.27 -10.33 -11.31
N LEU A 136 -6.28 -9.44 -11.37
CA LEU A 136 -6.47 -8.00 -11.41
C LEU A 136 -6.12 -7.49 -12.81
N PRO A 137 -6.70 -6.34 -13.22
CA PRO A 137 -6.22 -5.67 -14.42
C PRO A 137 -4.74 -5.27 -14.27
N SER A 138 -4.01 -5.19 -15.37
CA SER A 138 -2.55 -4.94 -15.37
C SER A 138 -2.15 -3.64 -14.70
N GLU A 139 -3.02 -2.63 -14.76
CA GLU A 139 -2.86 -1.35 -14.12
C GLU A 139 -3.09 -1.39 -12.61
N GLY A 140 -3.68 -2.47 -12.07
CA GLY A 140 -4.09 -2.59 -10.67
C GLY A 140 -5.36 -1.79 -10.33
N TRP A 141 -5.86 -1.96 -9.12
CA TRP A 141 -6.98 -1.17 -8.61
C TRP A 141 -6.50 0.07 -7.88
N VAL A 142 -7.14 1.21 -8.12
CA VAL A 142 -6.82 2.47 -7.45
C VAL A 142 -7.15 2.35 -5.97
N VAL A 143 -6.21 2.76 -5.11
CA VAL A 143 -6.40 2.82 -3.66
C VAL A 143 -6.33 4.26 -3.23
N ARG A 144 -7.38 4.70 -2.54
CA ARG A 144 -7.47 6.02 -1.93
C ARG A 144 -7.41 5.81 -0.42
N ASP A 145 -6.51 6.48 0.26
CA ASP A 145 -6.37 6.39 1.70
C ASP A 145 -6.53 7.75 2.35
N GLY A 146 -6.93 7.73 3.62
CA GLY A 146 -7.06 8.93 4.42
C GLY A 146 -7.52 8.61 5.82
N GLY A 147 -7.47 9.63 6.68
CA GLY A 147 -7.71 9.44 8.10
C GLY A 147 -7.30 10.61 8.95
N PHE A 148 -6.91 10.29 10.18
CA PHE A 148 -6.23 11.19 11.09
C PHE A 148 -4.87 10.62 11.45
N TYR A 149 -3.88 11.50 11.59
CA TYR A 149 -2.58 11.11 12.07
C TYR A 149 -2.06 12.08 13.13
N ILE A 150 -1.30 11.53 14.06
CA ILE A 150 -0.49 12.31 15.00
C ILE A 150 0.93 12.40 14.45
N THR A 151 1.56 13.56 14.56
CA THR A 151 3.03 13.73 14.46
C THR A 151 3.58 14.22 15.79
N VAL A 152 4.63 13.58 16.27
CA VAL A 152 5.35 14.03 17.48
C VAL A 152 6.25 15.21 17.13
N LEU A 153 6.08 16.31 17.86
CA LEU A 153 6.86 17.55 17.72
C LEU A 153 7.90 17.71 18.84
N ASP A 154 7.68 17.06 19.98
CA ASP A 154 8.49 17.21 21.17
C ASP A 154 9.91 16.65 21.00
N SER A 155 10.90 17.53 21.06
CA SER A 155 12.34 17.20 20.98
C SER A 155 12.82 16.31 22.12
N SER A 156 12.17 16.34 23.29
CA SER A 156 12.44 15.47 24.42
C SER A 156 11.75 14.10 24.32
N GLY A 157 10.88 13.93 23.34
CA GLY A 157 10.06 12.74 23.16
C GLY A 157 8.88 12.66 24.13
N ILE A 158 8.02 11.66 23.90
CA ILE A 158 6.81 11.41 24.68
C ILE A 158 6.88 9.97 25.18
N PRO A 159 7.01 9.74 26.50
CA PRO A 159 6.96 8.39 27.04
C PRO A 159 5.58 7.80 26.79
N LEU A 160 5.56 6.56 26.29
CA LEU A 160 4.33 5.86 25.97
C LEU A 160 3.90 4.94 27.11
N ALA A 161 2.59 4.69 27.15
CA ALA A 161 1.97 3.70 28.01
C ALA A 161 1.04 2.80 27.17
N GLY A 162 -0.04 2.28 27.76
CA GLY A 162 -0.94 1.35 27.04
C GLY A 162 -0.19 0.08 26.60
N ASN A 163 -0.34 -0.27 25.32
CA ASN A 163 0.33 -1.42 24.72
C ASN A 163 1.80 -1.14 24.35
N HIS A 164 2.24 0.12 24.46
CA HIS A 164 3.59 0.59 24.15
C HIS A 164 4.36 1.02 25.40
N ARG A 165 4.02 0.46 26.56
CA ARG A 165 4.68 0.80 27.83
C ARG A 165 6.18 0.53 27.75
N GLY A 166 6.98 1.55 28.06
CA GLY A 166 8.44 1.48 28.04
C GLY A 166 9.07 1.96 26.74
N GLU A 167 8.24 2.29 25.73
CA GLU A 167 8.68 2.97 24.52
C GLU A 167 8.60 4.50 24.71
N THR A 168 9.34 5.23 23.86
CA THR A 168 9.28 6.69 23.78
C THR A 168 9.05 7.08 22.33
N ALA A 169 7.99 7.83 22.06
CA ALA A 169 7.76 8.43 20.75
C ALA A 169 8.67 9.65 20.60
N THR A 170 9.52 9.65 19.59
CA THR A 170 10.50 10.70 19.29
C THR A 170 9.99 11.64 18.19
N PRO A 171 10.59 12.82 17.98
CA PRO A 171 10.23 13.71 16.87
C PRO A 171 10.09 12.98 15.54
N LEU A 172 9.10 13.38 14.74
CA LEU A 172 8.73 12.76 13.46
C LEU A 172 8.09 11.38 13.54
N ASN A 173 8.05 10.72 14.71
CA ASN A 173 7.20 9.54 14.83
C ASN A 173 5.75 9.92 14.60
N GLN A 174 5.03 9.01 13.94
CA GLN A 174 3.63 9.21 13.60
C GLN A 174 2.76 8.03 14.04
N MET A 175 1.48 8.30 14.22
CA MET A 175 0.45 7.31 14.56
C MET A 175 -0.76 7.57 13.68
N TYR A 176 -1.35 6.54 13.10
CA TYR A 176 -2.40 6.66 12.10
C TYR A 176 -3.68 5.96 12.53
N TYR A 177 -4.81 6.55 12.14
CA TYR A 177 -6.15 5.99 12.26
C TYR A 177 -6.94 6.38 11.02
N GLY A 178 -7.33 5.42 10.20
CA GLY A 178 -7.85 5.73 8.88
C GLY A 178 -8.55 4.59 8.17
N SER A 179 -8.72 4.76 6.87
CA SER A 179 -9.30 3.75 6.01
C SER A 179 -8.70 3.82 4.61
N TYR A 180 -8.68 2.66 3.97
CA TYR A 180 -8.51 2.52 2.53
C TYR A 180 -9.88 2.40 1.88
N ASN A 181 -10.05 3.08 0.74
CA ASN A 181 -11.11 2.89 -0.22
C ASN A 181 -10.48 2.38 -1.53
N ILE A 182 -10.67 1.10 -1.81
CA ILE A 182 -10.13 0.44 -3.00
C ILE A 182 -11.22 0.40 -4.06
N LEU A 183 -10.94 1.02 -5.21
CA LEU A 183 -11.82 1.04 -6.38
C LEU A 183 -11.63 -0.25 -7.18
N ALA A 184 -12.40 -1.27 -6.84
CA ALA A 184 -12.36 -2.55 -7.51
C ALA A 184 -13.24 -2.56 -8.77
N THR A 185 -12.67 -2.94 -9.90
CA THR A 185 -13.41 -3.21 -11.14
C THR A 185 -13.71 -4.70 -11.23
N SER A 186 -14.94 -5.04 -11.60
CA SER A 186 -15.32 -6.42 -11.94
C SER A 186 -15.28 -6.63 -13.46
N ASP A 187 -15.35 -7.88 -13.92
CA ASP A 187 -15.44 -8.24 -15.35
C ASP A 187 -16.61 -7.55 -16.08
N SER A 188 -17.64 -7.14 -15.34
CA SER A 188 -18.78 -6.37 -15.86
C SER A 188 -18.52 -4.86 -15.97
N GLN A 189 -17.28 -4.41 -15.74
CA GLN A 189 -16.85 -3.01 -15.61
C GLN A 189 -17.59 -2.19 -14.54
N LYS A 190 -18.38 -2.83 -13.68
CA LYS A 190 -18.96 -2.15 -12.51
C LYS A 190 -17.88 -1.93 -11.47
N THR A 191 -17.65 -0.67 -11.15
CA THR A 191 -16.83 -0.24 -10.02
C THR A 191 -17.55 -0.52 -8.71
N ARG A 192 -16.85 -1.16 -7.78
CA ARG A 192 -17.29 -1.36 -6.38
C ARG A 192 -16.19 -0.87 -5.45
N GLU A 193 -16.60 -0.33 -4.31
CA GLU A 193 -15.66 0.12 -3.29
C GLU A 193 -15.45 -0.97 -2.24
N ILE A 194 -14.19 -1.29 -1.97
CA ILE A 194 -13.79 -2.15 -0.85
C ILE A 194 -13.20 -1.24 0.22
N ILE A 195 -13.82 -1.22 1.39
CA ILE A 195 -13.33 -0.45 2.54
C ILE A 195 -12.53 -1.36 3.46
N VAL A 196 -11.34 -0.89 3.84
CA VAL A 196 -10.50 -1.49 4.87
C VAL A 196 -10.12 -0.41 5.88
N ASN A 197 -10.56 -0.55 7.12
CA ASN A 197 -10.14 0.34 8.21
C ASN A 197 -8.75 -0.07 8.68
N TYR A 198 -7.97 0.89 9.17
CA TYR A 198 -6.68 0.61 9.77
C TYR A 198 -6.36 1.51 10.94
N GLU A 199 -5.58 0.96 11.87
CA GLU A 199 -5.14 1.65 13.08
C GLU A 199 -3.69 1.24 13.37
N SER A 200 -2.80 2.20 13.63
CA SER A 200 -1.38 1.95 13.93
C SER A 200 -1.19 1.08 15.15
N ASN A 201 -0.57 -0.09 14.99
CA ASN A 201 -0.23 -0.98 16.10
C ASN A 201 1.21 -0.80 16.62
N ALA A 202 1.94 0.15 16.03
CA ALA A 202 3.26 0.60 16.39
C ALA A 202 3.44 2.04 15.90
N LEU A 203 4.42 2.74 16.47
CA LEU A 203 4.84 4.04 15.94
C LEU A 203 5.34 3.88 14.51
N ALA A 204 4.83 4.71 13.59
CA ALA A 204 5.43 4.87 12.29
C ALA A 204 6.79 5.55 12.45
N ALA A 205 7.80 5.00 11.77
CA ALA A 205 9.16 5.52 11.80
C ALA A 205 9.44 6.23 10.48
N ILE A 206 9.75 7.52 10.56
CA ILE A 206 10.28 8.30 9.44
C ILE A 206 11.78 8.41 9.64
N SER A 207 12.57 8.08 8.61
CA SER A 207 14.02 8.23 8.69
C SER A 207 14.40 9.72 8.85
N PRO A 208 15.56 10.04 9.46
CA PRO A 208 15.97 11.44 9.64
C PRO A 208 16.05 12.27 8.35
N ASP A 209 16.41 11.62 7.24
CA ASP A 209 16.44 12.21 5.89
C ASP A 209 15.05 12.36 5.25
N ARG A 210 14.00 11.82 5.89
CA ARG A 210 12.60 11.76 5.44
C ARG A 210 12.39 11.00 4.13
N LEU A 211 13.38 10.20 3.72
CA LEU A 211 13.33 9.42 2.49
C LEU A 211 12.77 8.01 2.70
N ARG A 212 12.56 7.59 3.95
CA ARG A 212 12.00 6.27 4.26
C ARG A 212 10.95 6.40 5.34
N THR A 213 9.88 5.64 5.19
CA THR A 213 8.82 5.56 6.20
C THR A 213 8.35 4.12 6.32
N THR A 214 8.25 3.61 7.54
CA THR A 214 7.62 2.32 7.81
C THR A 214 6.50 2.47 8.82
N PHE A 215 5.43 1.71 8.62
CA PHE A 215 4.34 1.62 9.58
C PHE A 215 3.70 0.25 9.56
N ASN A 216 3.21 -0.15 10.72
CA ASN A 216 2.50 -1.40 10.94
C ASN A 216 1.11 -1.05 11.47
N THR A 217 0.08 -1.69 10.92
CA THR A 217 -1.30 -1.39 11.27
C THR A 217 -2.10 -2.68 11.50
N ARG A 218 -3.00 -2.64 12.46
CA ARG A 218 -4.13 -3.57 12.50
C ARG A 218 -5.13 -3.11 11.47
N THR A 219 -5.71 -4.04 10.72
CA THR A 219 -6.70 -3.74 9.69
C THR A 219 -8.00 -4.49 9.94
N TYR A 220 -9.11 -3.91 9.47
CA TYR A 220 -10.41 -4.57 9.52
C TYR A 220 -11.22 -4.29 8.26
N SER A 221 -11.71 -5.36 7.64
CA SER A 221 -12.64 -5.32 6.51
C SER A 221 -13.92 -6.09 6.84
N LYS A 222 -15.07 -5.57 6.43
CA LYS A 222 -16.33 -6.34 6.49
C LYS A 222 -16.27 -7.64 5.66
N LEU A 223 -15.46 -7.65 4.60
CA LEU A 223 -15.34 -8.80 3.69
C LEU A 223 -14.41 -9.89 4.23
N TRP A 224 -13.31 -9.48 4.88
CA TRP A 224 -12.23 -10.41 5.24
C TRP A 224 -11.98 -10.52 6.75
N GLY A 225 -12.60 -9.66 7.56
CA GLY A 225 -12.42 -9.61 9.01
C GLY A 225 -11.18 -8.83 9.42
N GLU A 226 -10.58 -9.23 10.54
CA GLU A 226 -9.35 -8.65 11.07
C GLU A 226 -8.12 -9.06 10.26
N GLY A 227 -7.13 -8.17 10.25
CA GLY A 227 -5.90 -8.34 9.53
C GLY A 227 -4.76 -7.48 10.08
N GLN A 228 -3.65 -7.53 9.36
CA GLN A 228 -2.47 -6.73 9.64
C GLN A 228 -1.85 -6.28 8.33
N SER A 229 -1.31 -5.06 8.35
CA SER A 229 -0.56 -4.51 7.24
C SER A 229 0.82 -4.06 7.68
N TYR A 230 1.79 -4.30 6.81
CA TYR A 230 3.13 -3.74 6.91
C TYR A 230 3.40 -2.89 5.67
N VAL A 231 3.78 -1.64 5.90
CA VAL A 231 4.03 -0.66 4.85
C VAL A 231 5.46 -0.13 4.95
N SER A 232 6.10 0.02 3.80
CA SER A 232 7.39 0.65 3.62
C SER A 232 7.33 1.58 2.41
N TYR A 233 7.67 2.84 2.61
CA TYR A 233 7.90 3.81 1.55
C TYR A 233 9.36 4.16 1.49
N GLU A 234 9.88 4.21 0.27
CA GLU A 234 11.14 4.86 -0.05
C GLU A 234 10.90 5.98 -1.07
N PHE A 235 11.65 7.06 -0.92
CA PHE A 235 11.55 8.25 -1.74
C PHE A 235 12.90 8.56 -2.37
N GLU A 236 12.90 8.86 -3.66
CA GLU A 236 14.08 9.30 -4.39
C GLU A 236 13.85 10.70 -4.94
N LEU A 237 14.74 11.64 -4.59
CA LEU A 237 14.69 12.99 -5.13
C LEU A 237 15.21 12.97 -6.57
N SER A 238 14.36 13.39 -7.51
CA SER A 238 14.66 13.51 -8.93
C SER A 238 14.53 14.98 -9.37
N GLY A 239 15.62 15.59 -9.84
CA GLY A 239 15.58 16.95 -10.40
C GLY A 239 15.21 18.06 -9.40
N GLY A 240 15.39 17.85 -8.10
CA GLY A 240 15.24 18.87 -7.05
C GLY A 240 13.80 19.22 -6.63
N GLN A 241 12.81 18.98 -7.48
CA GLN A 241 11.40 19.27 -7.21
C GLN A 241 10.47 18.05 -7.39
N THR A 242 10.96 16.99 -8.02
CA THR A 242 10.19 15.75 -8.18
C THR A 242 10.69 14.71 -7.18
N VAL A 243 9.78 14.00 -6.54
CA VAL A 243 10.08 12.84 -5.69
C VAL A 243 9.45 11.60 -6.30
N LEU A 244 10.26 10.61 -6.64
CA LEU A 244 9.78 9.29 -7.04
C LEU A 244 9.41 8.50 -5.79
N THR A 245 8.25 7.88 -5.81
CA THR A 245 7.75 7.06 -4.71
C THR A 245 7.97 5.57 -5.02
N ASN A 246 8.43 4.84 -4.01
CA ASN A 246 8.55 3.40 -4.02
C ASN A 246 7.87 2.84 -2.75
N GLY A 247 6.54 2.90 -2.75
CA GLY A 247 5.72 2.36 -1.66
C GLY A 247 5.46 0.87 -1.85
N ARG A 248 5.56 0.09 -0.79
CA ARG A 248 5.19 -1.33 -0.73
C ARG A 248 4.37 -1.58 0.52
N GLU A 249 3.21 -2.16 0.33
CA GLU A 249 2.38 -2.63 1.44
C GLU A 249 1.99 -4.08 1.18
N VAL A 250 2.13 -4.90 2.21
CA VAL A 250 1.54 -6.24 2.24
C VAL A 250 0.53 -6.27 3.36
N MET A 251 -0.73 -6.50 2.99
CA MET A 251 -1.83 -6.63 3.93
C MET A 251 -2.36 -8.06 3.91
N THR A 252 -2.59 -8.58 5.10
CA THR A 252 -3.03 -9.95 5.30
C THR A 252 -4.26 -9.96 6.20
N PHE A 253 -5.19 -10.85 5.93
CA PHE A 253 -6.40 -11.05 6.73
C PHE A 253 -6.43 -12.51 7.17
N SER A 254 -6.18 -12.75 8.46
CA SER A 254 -5.96 -14.09 9.00
C SER A 254 -6.27 -14.21 10.48
N LYS A 255 -6.59 -15.45 10.89
CA LYS A 255 -6.17 -15.95 12.19
C LYS A 255 -4.69 -16.32 12.02
N TYR A 256 -3.77 -15.72 12.76
CA TYR A 256 -2.33 -16.07 12.69
C TYR A 256 -2.19 -17.61 12.66
N PRO A 257 -1.68 -18.21 11.57
CA PRO A 257 -1.40 -19.64 11.57
C PRO A 257 -0.43 -19.92 12.71
N SER A 258 -0.71 -20.95 13.50
CA SER A 258 0.24 -21.40 14.50
C SER A 258 1.51 -21.87 13.78
N THR A 259 2.66 -21.82 14.44
CA THR A 259 3.92 -22.32 13.86
C THR A 259 3.86 -23.80 13.45
N ARG A 260 2.85 -24.54 13.91
CA ARG A 260 2.55 -25.94 13.53
C ARG A 260 1.82 -26.08 12.20
N ASP A 261 1.23 -25.00 11.69
CA ASP A 261 0.51 -24.97 10.42
C ASP A 261 1.45 -24.74 9.22
N PHE A 262 2.71 -24.36 9.48
CA PHE A 262 3.75 -24.26 8.46
C PHE A 262 4.45 -25.61 8.29
N PRO A 263 4.74 -26.05 7.05
CA PRO A 263 5.65 -27.16 6.84
C PRO A 263 7.00 -26.83 7.49
N ALA A 264 7.70 -27.86 7.97
CA ALA A 264 9.06 -27.69 8.46
C ALA A 264 9.90 -27.03 7.36
N TYR A 265 10.72 -26.05 7.75
CA TYR A 265 11.65 -25.42 6.83
C TYR A 265 12.53 -26.53 6.22
N PRO A 266 12.64 -26.62 4.88
CA PRO A 266 13.42 -27.67 4.26
C PRO A 266 14.88 -27.58 4.70
N SER A 267 15.56 -28.73 4.82
CA SER A 267 17.00 -28.73 5.11
C SER A 267 17.75 -27.98 4.01
N PHE A 268 18.72 -27.16 4.40
CA PHE A 268 19.65 -26.47 3.48
C PHE A 268 20.57 -27.44 2.71
N ASP A 269 20.57 -28.73 3.06
CA ASP A 269 21.40 -29.77 2.42
C ASP A 269 20.84 -30.29 1.09
N THR A 270 19.71 -29.76 0.60
CA THR A 270 19.29 -30.04 -0.76
C THR A 270 20.29 -29.40 -1.72
N LYS A 271 21.27 -30.19 -2.18
CA LYS A 271 22.04 -29.89 -3.39
C LYS A 271 21.02 -29.67 -4.51
N GLY A 272 20.74 -28.40 -4.80
CA GLY A 272 19.82 -28.06 -5.87
C GLY A 272 20.39 -28.57 -7.18
N ASP A 273 19.58 -29.35 -7.91
CA ASP A 273 19.72 -29.50 -9.36
C ASP A 273 19.39 -28.15 -9.99
N ALA A 274 20.29 -27.18 -9.83
CA ALA A 274 20.24 -25.92 -10.56
C ALA A 274 20.74 -26.20 -11.99
N ALA A 275 19.90 -26.86 -12.78
CA ALA A 275 19.96 -26.85 -14.23
C ALA A 275 18.82 -25.96 -14.73
N PHE A 276 19.07 -24.65 -14.75
CA PHE A 276 18.37 -23.70 -15.59
C PHE A 276 19.41 -23.03 -16.49
#